data_AF-A0A8M9P885-F1
#
_entry.id   AF-A0A8M9P885-F1
#
_cell.length_a   1.000
_cell.length_b   1.000
_cell.length_c   1.000
_cell.angle_alpha   90.00
_cell.angle_beta   90.00
_cell.angle_gamma   90.00
#
_symmetry.space_group_name_H-M   'P 1'
#
loop_
_entity.id
_entity.type
_entity.pdbx_description
1 polymer ?
#
loop_
_entity_poly.entity_id
_entity_poly.type
_entity_poly.pdbx_seq_one_letter_code
_entity_poly.pdbx_strand_id
1 'polypeptide(L)'
;MAAIATVPNYTPSVWVRLCHAIPRLSLTMQMRDSVFTPDSWEYQQTLLVLSSFSAIALVLSLLVILCFLIHYCCCHRGESGRDAEEEEEDDDASGGHGYSGKKGRGICCVTWVSVAAVTLCCVAIGVGFYGNSEANDGMYQLTSSLLTANYTLASIDLLVSDTISGLQRSVSGPLTSMEDVFGGHKPALVPTRSCRRLSERVVSLLSNLTLGRGLIPIADGFYRTNGSESIVGALTPAPPSVAPTLSPSANSIPAPFSPGWAANTLMVNEDYRWLSYVLLLLVDLVVCFFILLGLAKQSRWLLILMTVLAWLSLFMSWGSLGLETPTVVALSDFCFDPNTFVLNSTHFNSGTSPEVLDYFLTCSRKMSSPFQQILTQSQRALSSIHSHLSSLERDALPRFPKAERSLREVQQILNTTEGNFHQLVALLNCRGLNKDYVDSLKGLCYDGMEGLLYLSLYSFLSALAFTAILCSLPGAWRSFHSDSDDYEDSDSESEDPFTSHQYSPSMLTGYGGSQSHSNPSHSRNLYSH
;
A
#
# COMPACT_ATOMS: atom_id res chain seq x y z
N MET A 1 30.99 -13.15 -11.61
CA MET A 1 29.73 -13.61 -12.22
C MET A 1 29.14 -14.71 -11.35
N ALA A 2 28.61 -14.34 -10.17
CA ALA A 2 27.81 -15.27 -9.38
C ALA A 2 26.55 -15.59 -10.20
N ALA A 3 26.24 -16.87 -10.36
CA ALA A 3 25.05 -17.31 -11.08
C ALA A 3 23.83 -16.72 -10.37
N ILE A 4 23.13 -15.79 -11.04
CA ILE A 4 21.81 -15.33 -10.64
C ILE A 4 20.97 -16.61 -10.53
N ALA A 5 20.48 -16.93 -9.34
CA ALA A 5 19.54 -18.03 -9.13
C ALA A 5 18.19 -17.60 -9.70
N THR A 6 18.07 -17.59 -11.03
CA THR A 6 16.91 -17.08 -11.74
C THR A 6 15.67 -17.89 -11.36
N VAL A 7 14.64 -17.23 -10.84
CA VAL A 7 13.30 -17.80 -10.73
C VAL A 7 12.79 -18.08 -12.15
N PRO A 8 12.60 -19.34 -12.57
CA PRO A 8 12.10 -19.60 -13.91
C PRO A 8 10.69 -19.03 -14.05
N ASN A 9 10.42 -18.33 -15.16
CA ASN A 9 9.19 -17.58 -15.46
C ASN A 9 9.00 -16.26 -14.69
N TYR A 10 10.04 -15.74 -14.03
CA TYR A 10 10.09 -14.37 -13.54
C TYR A 10 11.36 -13.68 -14.06
N THR A 11 11.20 -12.44 -14.53
CA THR A 11 12.31 -11.57 -14.93
C THR A 11 12.09 -10.19 -14.34
N PRO A 12 13.12 -9.51 -13.82
CA PRO A 12 12.98 -8.14 -13.35
C PRO A 12 12.47 -7.21 -14.46
N SER A 13 11.47 -6.37 -14.13
CA SER A 13 10.95 -5.37 -15.06
C SER A 13 12.01 -4.30 -15.40
N VAL A 14 11.71 -3.42 -16.36
CA VAL A 14 12.59 -2.29 -16.68
C VAL A 14 12.70 -1.35 -15.48
N TRP A 15 11.59 -1.11 -14.78
CA TRP A 15 11.53 -0.30 -13.56
C TRP A 15 12.39 -0.87 -12.45
N VAL A 16 12.29 -2.19 -12.19
CA VAL A 16 13.12 -2.87 -11.19
C VAL A 16 14.60 -2.65 -11.50
N ARG A 17 15.02 -2.85 -12.75
CA ARG A 17 16.43 -2.67 -13.14
C ARG A 17 16.90 -1.22 -13.02
N LEU A 18 16.04 -0.25 -13.33
CA LEU A 18 16.37 1.17 -13.22
C LEU A 18 16.56 1.57 -11.75
N CYS A 19 15.62 1.23 -10.88
CA CYS A 19 15.71 1.52 -9.45
C CYS A 19 16.84 0.72 -8.78
N HIS A 20 17.07 -0.52 -9.20
CA HIS A 20 18.18 -1.33 -8.75
C HIS A 20 19.54 -0.77 -9.20
N ALA A 21 19.62 0.12 -10.19
CA ALA A 21 20.87 0.74 -10.60
C ALA A 21 21.23 2.01 -9.78
N ILE A 22 20.33 2.49 -8.92
CA ILE A 22 20.53 3.73 -8.15
C ILE A 22 21.73 3.57 -7.17
N PRO A 23 22.74 4.44 -7.16
CA PRO A 23 23.90 4.24 -6.30
C PRO A 23 23.53 4.27 -4.81
N ARG A 24 23.93 3.23 -4.05
CA ARG A 24 23.76 3.19 -2.60
C ARG A 24 24.94 3.89 -1.94
N LEU A 25 24.67 4.98 -1.23
CA LEU A 25 25.68 5.77 -0.54
C LEU A 25 25.52 5.60 0.96
N SER A 26 26.61 5.29 1.66
CA SER A 26 26.65 5.38 3.13
C SER A 26 26.65 6.84 3.59
N LEU A 27 26.45 7.07 4.89
CA LEU A 27 26.63 8.39 5.51
C LEU A 27 28.04 8.97 5.33
N THR A 28 29.04 8.11 5.08
CA THR A 28 30.42 8.49 4.77
C THR A 28 30.67 8.72 3.27
N MET A 29 29.62 8.78 2.46
CA MET A 29 29.68 8.92 0.98
C MET A 29 30.48 7.79 0.31
N GLN A 30 30.44 6.59 0.86
CA GLN A 30 31.03 5.40 0.24
C GLN A 30 29.95 4.61 -0.50
N MET A 31 30.29 4.14 -1.69
CA MET A 31 29.41 3.29 -2.48
C MET A 31 29.28 1.92 -1.81
N ARG A 32 28.04 1.44 -1.68
CA ARG A 32 27.69 0.13 -1.11
C ARG A 32 27.01 -0.75 -2.15
N ASP A 33 26.99 -2.05 -1.89
CA ASP A 33 26.33 -3.04 -2.74
C ASP A 33 24.80 -2.90 -2.65
N SER A 34 24.10 -3.34 -3.70
CA SER A 34 22.64 -3.30 -3.84
C SER A 34 21.94 -4.58 -3.34
N VAL A 35 22.59 -5.34 -2.47
CA VAL A 35 22.05 -6.61 -1.95
C VAL A 35 20.95 -6.31 -0.92
N PHE A 36 19.74 -6.82 -1.17
CA PHE A 36 18.60 -6.65 -0.28
C PHE A 36 18.86 -7.28 1.09
N THR A 37 19.18 -6.45 2.08
CA THR A 37 19.52 -6.86 3.45
C THR A 37 18.83 -5.94 4.46
N PRO A 38 17.50 -6.00 4.57
CA PRO A 38 16.69 -5.03 5.31
C PRO A 38 17.01 -4.96 6.81
N ASP A 39 17.51 -6.05 7.39
CA ASP A 39 17.90 -6.12 8.81
C ASP A 39 19.28 -5.52 9.11
N SER A 40 20.09 -5.28 8.07
CA SER A 40 21.43 -4.72 8.26
C SER A 40 21.37 -3.21 8.40
N TRP A 41 22.07 -2.69 9.40
CA TRP A 41 22.15 -1.25 9.65
C TRP A 41 22.81 -0.52 8.48
N GLU A 42 23.83 -1.13 7.86
CA GLU A 42 24.55 -0.56 6.72
C GLU A 42 23.62 -0.33 5.52
N TYR A 43 22.71 -1.27 5.26
CA TYR A 43 21.71 -1.12 4.20
C TYR A 43 20.68 -0.04 4.54
N GLN A 44 20.14 -0.05 5.75
CA GLN A 44 19.20 0.98 6.23
C GLN A 44 19.79 2.40 6.14
N GLN A 45 21.08 2.57 6.44
CA GLN A 45 21.76 3.85 6.27
C GLN A 45 21.70 4.36 4.83
N THR A 46 21.86 3.49 3.83
CA THR A 46 21.82 3.90 2.42
C THR A 46 20.42 4.37 2.00
N LEU A 47 19.38 3.74 2.53
CA LEU A 47 17.99 4.16 2.32
C LEU A 47 17.69 5.49 3.01
N LEU A 48 18.25 5.74 4.20
CA LEU A 48 18.15 7.04 4.87
C LEU A 48 18.81 8.16 4.07
N VAL A 49 19.96 7.91 3.45
CA VAL A 49 20.60 8.89 2.54
C VAL A 49 19.69 9.19 1.35
N LEU A 50 19.05 8.18 0.75
CA LEU A 50 18.10 8.39 -0.35
C LEU A 50 16.88 9.23 0.09
N SER A 51 16.32 8.93 1.27
CA SER A 51 15.23 9.72 1.87
C SER A 51 15.62 11.19 2.09
N SER A 52 16.88 11.43 2.50
CA SER A 52 17.39 12.78 2.77
C SER A 52 17.39 13.71 1.55
N PHE A 53 17.44 13.19 0.32
CA PHE A 53 17.32 14.01 -0.88
C PHE A 53 15.97 14.72 -0.96
N SER A 54 14.89 14.07 -0.52
CA SER A 54 13.58 14.70 -0.43
C SER A 54 13.56 15.83 0.60
N ALA A 55 14.22 15.63 1.75
CA ALA A 55 14.35 16.69 2.76
C ALA A 55 15.18 17.88 2.26
N ILE A 56 16.27 17.64 1.52
CA ILE A 56 17.05 18.70 0.87
C ILE A 56 16.19 19.46 -0.14
N ALA A 57 15.41 18.75 -0.95
CA ALA A 57 14.53 19.37 -1.94
C ALA A 57 13.38 20.17 -1.31
N LEU A 58 12.85 19.73 -0.16
CA LEU A 58 11.96 20.54 0.67
C LEU A 58 12.65 21.83 1.11
N VAL A 59 13.86 21.76 1.69
CA VAL A 59 14.62 22.95 2.11
C VAL A 59 14.86 23.90 0.94
N LEU A 60 15.21 23.39 -0.24
CA LEU A 60 15.34 24.21 -1.45
C LEU A 60 14.02 24.87 -1.84
N SER A 61 12.90 24.16 -1.75
CA SER A 61 11.56 24.72 -2.01
C SER A 61 11.23 25.84 -1.02
N LEU A 62 11.54 25.66 0.27
CA LEU A 62 11.39 26.69 1.30
C LEU A 62 12.24 27.93 1.01
N LEU A 63 13.49 27.74 0.59
CA LEU A 63 14.39 28.83 0.21
C LEU A 63 13.86 29.59 -1.01
N VAL A 64 13.34 28.89 -2.02
CA VAL A 64 12.71 29.51 -3.19
C VAL A 64 11.51 30.36 -2.78
N ILE A 65 10.62 29.82 -1.95
CA ILE A 65 9.45 30.56 -1.43
C ILE A 65 9.90 31.78 -0.63
N LEU A 66 10.89 31.62 0.26
CA LEU A 66 11.43 32.71 1.08
C LEU A 66 12.05 33.82 0.21
N CYS A 67 12.91 33.46 -0.75
CA CYS A 67 13.51 34.43 -1.68
C CYS A 67 12.45 35.15 -2.50
N PHE A 68 11.41 34.44 -2.96
CA PHE A 68 10.31 35.05 -3.70
C PHE A 68 9.53 36.02 -2.82
N LEU A 69 9.18 35.65 -1.58
CA LEU A 69 8.49 36.51 -0.63
C LEU A 69 9.33 37.74 -0.26
N ILE A 70 10.64 37.61 -0.06
CA ILE A 70 11.54 38.74 0.21
C ILE A 70 11.61 39.66 -1.01
N HIS A 71 11.84 39.14 -2.21
CA HIS A 71 11.87 39.95 -3.43
C HIS A 71 10.55 40.70 -3.63
N TYR A 72 9.42 40.01 -3.45
CA TYR A 72 8.09 40.59 -3.58
C TYR A 72 7.82 41.68 -2.51
N CYS A 73 8.22 41.46 -1.25
CA CYS A 73 8.08 42.44 -0.18
C CYS A 73 9.05 43.64 -0.31
N CYS A 74 10.30 43.42 -0.73
CA CYS A 74 11.34 44.44 -0.76
C CYS A 74 11.35 45.27 -2.05
N CYS A 75 11.17 44.67 -3.23
CA CYS A 75 11.17 45.42 -4.49
C CYS A 75 9.92 46.29 -4.63
N HIS A 76 8.79 45.87 -4.08
CA HIS A 76 7.55 46.63 -4.18
C HIS A 76 7.44 47.75 -3.14
N ARG A 77 8.07 47.60 -1.96
CA ARG A 77 8.20 48.73 -1.00
C ARG A 77 9.05 49.88 -1.57
N GLY A 78 9.89 49.60 -2.56
CA GLY A 78 10.64 50.62 -3.32
C GLY A 78 9.86 51.29 -4.46
N GLU A 79 8.71 50.74 -4.89
CA GLU A 79 7.78 51.44 -5.80
C GLU A 79 6.83 52.33 -4.99
N SER A 80 6.19 51.78 -3.94
CA SER A 80 5.31 52.56 -3.06
C SER A 80 6.04 53.66 -2.25
N GLY A 81 7.36 53.54 -2.07
CA GLY A 81 8.20 54.57 -1.45
C GLY A 81 8.76 55.60 -2.44
N ARG A 82 8.81 55.30 -3.75
CA ARG A 82 9.18 56.28 -4.79
C ARG A 82 7.98 57.12 -5.21
N ASP A 83 6.81 56.51 -5.32
CA ASP A 83 5.57 57.22 -5.60
C ASP A 83 5.21 58.22 -4.47
N ALA A 84 5.73 58.02 -3.24
CA ALA A 84 5.55 58.94 -2.11
C ALA A 84 6.64 60.03 -2.00
N GLU A 85 7.78 59.88 -2.68
CA GLU A 85 8.84 60.90 -2.74
C GLU A 85 8.70 61.79 -3.98
N GLU A 86 8.01 61.34 -5.03
CA GLU A 86 7.74 62.13 -6.25
C GLU A 86 6.50 63.05 -6.14
N GLU A 87 5.63 62.87 -5.12
CA GLU A 87 4.46 63.76 -4.90
C GLU A 87 4.77 65.07 -4.14
N GLU A 88 5.98 65.27 -3.61
CA GLU A 88 6.35 66.53 -2.93
C GLU A 88 7.18 67.53 -3.78
N GLU A 89 7.60 67.20 -5.01
CA GLU A 89 8.48 68.08 -5.81
C GLU A 89 7.92 68.62 -7.15
N ASP A 90 6.73 68.23 -7.62
CA ASP A 90 6.25 68.63 -8.96
C ASP A 90 4.94 69.47 -8.97
N ASP A 91 4.87 70.53 -8.17
CA ASP A 91 3.98 71.67 -8.43
C ASP A 91 4.75 72.75 -9.22
N ASP A 92 4.81 72.61 -10.56
CA ASP A 92 4.85 73.70 -11.56
C ASP A 92 5.53 73.27 -12.88
N ALA A 93 4.86 72.53 -13.77
CA ALA A 93 5.12 72.64 -15.22
C ALA A 93 4.04 71.96 -16.08
N SER A 94 3.36 72.79 -16.88
CA SER A 94 2.48 72.35 -17.97
C SER A 94 3.19 71.53 -19.06
N GLY A 95 2.52 70.46 -19.48
CA GLY A 95 2.38 70.13 -20.90
C GLY A 95 3.18 68.93 -21.41
N GLY A 96 2.47 67.86 -21.82
CA GLY A 96 3.02 66.89 -22.77
C GLY A 96 2.45 65.48 -22.65
N HIS A 97 1.53 65.14 -23.56
CA HIS A 97 1.10 63.77 -23.85
C HIS A 97 2.29 62.81 -24.08
N GLY A 98 2.29 61.62 -23.44
CA GLY A 98 3.28 60.59 -23.74
C GLY A 98 3.05 59.22 -23.08
N TYR A 99 2.30 58.36 -23.76
CA TYR A 99 2.30 56.88 -23.70
C TYR A 99 1.99 56.14 -22.38
N SER A 100 0.73 55.71 -22.32
CA SER A 100 0.23 54.48 -21.69
C SER A 100 1.13 53.25 -21.89
N GLY A 101 1.19 52.37 -20.86
CA GLY A 101 1.24 50.92 -21.10
C GLY A 101 2.35 50.11 -20.42
N LYS A 102 2.49 50.15 -19.09
CA LYS A 102 3.25 49.11 -18.36
C LYS A 102 2.60 48.53 -17.09
N LYS A 103 1.65 49.21 -16.45
CA LYS A 103 1.04 48.73 -15.18
C LYS A 103 0.17 47.46 -15.32
N GLY A 104 -0.36 47.13 -16.49
CA GLY A 104 -1.26 45.96 -16.69
C GLY A 104 -0.61 44.61 -16.98
N ARG A 105 0.71 44.54 -17.22
CA ARG A 105 1.37 43.31 -17.72
C ARG A 105 1.77 42.33 -16.61
N GLY A 106 2.00 42.81 -15.38
CA GLY A 106 2.37 41.98 -14.22
C GLY A 106 1.23 41.18 -13.61
N ILE A 107 0.02 41.75 -13.60
CA ILE A 107 -1.19 41.17 -12.96
C ILE A 107 -1.70 39.94 -13.74
N CYS A 108 -1.59 39.97 -15.06
CA CYS A 108 -1.92 38.84 -15.93
C CYS A 108 -0.94 37.67 -15.68
N CYS A 109 0.36 37.93 -15.59
CA CYS A 109 1.37 36.87 -15.43
C CYS A 109 1.23 36.08 -14.11
N VAL A 110 0.94 36.75 -12.99
CA VAL A 110 0.84 36.07 -11.66
C VAL A 110 -0.41 35.18 -11.56
N THR A 111 -1.54 35.62 -12.11
CA THR A 111 -2.79 34.84 -12.13
C THR A 111 -2.66 33.62 -13.05
N TRP A 112 -2.03 33.77 -14.23
CA TRP A 112 -1.76 32.63 -15.11
C TRP A 112 -0.78 31.61 -14.52
N VAL A 113 0.22 32.04 -13.74
CA VAL A 113 1.12 31.11 -13.03
C VAL A 113 0.37 30.31 -11.96
N SER A 114 -0.52 30.94 -11.18
CA SER A 114 -1.38 30.24 -10.22
C SER A 114 -2.28 29.21 -10.90
N VAL A 115 -2.92 29.59 -12.01
CA VAL A 115 -3.78 28.68 -12.78
C VAL A 115 -2.96 27.51 -13.34
N ALA A 116 -1.80 27.78 -13.94
CA ALA A 116 -0.92 26.74 -14.45
C ALA A 116 -0.46 25.77 -13.33
N ALA A 117 -0.09 26.30 -12.16
CA ALA A 117 0.31 25.49 -11.02
C ALA A 117 -0.84 24.61 -10.50
N VAL A 118 -2.05 25.15 -10.39
CA VAL A 118 -3.23 24.34 -10.02
C VAL A 118 -3.51 23.27 -11.07
N THR A 119 -3.42 23.59 -12.37
CA THR A 119 -3.62 22.57 -13.41
C THR A 119 -2.59 21.45 -13.34
N LEU A 120 -1.32 21.77 -13.05
CA LEU A 120 -0.28 20.77 -12.82
C LEU A 120 -0.60 19.89 -11.62
N CYS A 121 -1.09 20.48 -10.52
CA CYS A 121 -1.53 19.71 -9.35
C CYS A 121 -2.71 18.79 -9.68
N CYS A 122 -3.70 19.23 -10.46
CA CYS A 122 -4.80 18.37 -10.91
C CYS A 122 -4.31 17.18 -11.76
N VAL A 123 -3.33 17.40 -12.65
CA VAL A 123 -2.69 16.30 -13.39
C VAL A 123 -1.97 15.35 -12.44
N ALA A 124 -1.21 15.88 -11.47
CA ALA A 124 -0.52 15.09 -10.46
C ALA A 124 -1.51 14.23 -9.65
N ILE A 125 -2.64 14.80 -9.21
CA ILE A 125 -3.70 14.07 -8.49
C ILE A 125 -4.24 12.91 -9.33
N GLY A 126 -4.48 13.12 -10.63
CA GLY A 126 -4.90 12.05 -11.54
C GLY A 126 -3.88 10.92 -11.64
N VAL A 127 -2.58 11.26 -11.75
CA VAL A 127 -1.47 10.29 -11.73
C VAL A 127 -1.42 9.57 -10.37
N GLY A 128 -1.64 10.27 -9.27
CA GLY A 128 -1.63 9.70 -7.93
C GLY A 128 -2.78 8.72 -7.69
N PHE A 129 -4.00 9.02 -8.16
CA PHE A 129 -5.12 8.07 -8.10
C PHE A 129 -4.84 6.80 -8.89
N TYR A 130 -4.29 6.94 -10.11
CA TYR A 130 -3.88 5.80 -10.93
C TYR A 130 -2.80 4.97 -10.22
N GLY A 131 -1.72 5.61 -9.78
CA GLY A 131 -0.62 4.95 -9.08
C GLY A 131 -1.06 4.26 -7.79
N ASN A 132 -1.97 4.87 -7.02
CA ASN A 132 -2.49 4.28 -5.80
C ASN A 132 -3.33 3.03 -6.06
N SER A 133 -4.11 3.02 -7.15
CA SER A 133 -4.92 1.87 -7.57
C SER A 133 -4.03 0.73 -8.04
N GLU A 134 -3.06 1.01 -8.93
CA GLU A 134 -2.14 0.00 -9.46
C GLU A 134 -1.29 -0.63 -8.35
N ALA A 135 -0.77 0.18 -7.41
CA ALA A 135 0.00 -0.32 -6.27
C ALA A 135 -0.84 -1.28 -5.41
N ASN A 136 -2.10 -0.90 -5.18
CA ASN A 136 -3.06 -1.67 -4.40
C ASN A 136 -3.46 -2.98 -5.09
N ASP A 137 -3.71 -2.96 -6.41
CA ASP A 137 -4.03 -4.17 -7.18
C ASP A 137 -2.85 -5.15 -7.18
N GLY A 138 -1.62 -4.65 -7.35
CA GLY A 138 -0.41 -5.45 -7.21
C GLY A 138 -0.23 -6.08 -5.83
N MET A 139 -0.52 -5.31 -4.77
CA MET A 139 -0.49 -5.79 -3.39
C MET A 139 -1.60 -6.80 -3.07
N TYR A 140 -2.80 -6.63 -3.64
CA TYR A 140 -3.87 -7.62 -3.53
C TYR A 140 -3.51 -8.93 -4.23
N GLN A 141 -2.89 -8.88 -5.41
CA GLN A 141 -2.40 -10.08 -6.08
C GLN A 141 -1.33 -10.80 -5.25
N LEU A 142 -0.36 -10.06 -4.71
CA LEU A 142 0.67 -10.59 -3.80
C LEU A 142 0.05 -11.31 -2.59
N THR A 143 -0.82 -10.62 -1.85
CA THR A 143 -1.41 -11.14 -0.61
C THR A 143 -2.33 -12.33 -0.88
N SER A 144 -3.11 -12.30 -1.96
CA SER A 144 -3.97 -13.41 -2.38
C SER A 144 -3.19 -14.67 -2.73
N SER A 145 -2.08 -14.53 -3.47
CA SER A 145 -1.18 -15.65 -3.77
C SER A 145 -0.51 -16.21 -2.51
N LEU A 146 -0.07 -15.35 -1.59
CA LEU A 146 0.49 -15.78 -0.30
C LEU A 146 -0.52 -16.53 0.56
N LEU A 147 -1.79 -16.09 0.60
CA LEU A 147 -2.87 -16.80 1.29
C LEU A 147 -3.13 -18.16 0.64
N THR A 148 -3.14 -18.25 -0.68
CA THR A 148 -3.32 -19.51 -1.43
C THR A 148 -2.20 -20.50 -1.13
N ALA A 149 -0.95 -20.02 -1.08
CA ALA A 149 0.20 -20.82 -0.66
C ALA A 149 0.04 -21.29 0.80
N ASN A 150 -0.40 -20.41 1.71
CA ASN A 150 -0.65 -20.76 3.11
C ASN A 150 -1.73 -21.85 3.25
N TYR A 151 -2.83 -21.75 2.49
CA TYR A 151 -3.88 -22.77 2.46
C TYR A 151 -3.37 -24.10 1.94
N THR A 152 -2.51 -24.09 0.93
CA THR A 152 -1.91 -25.31 0.39
C THR A 152 -1.01 -25.99 1.43
N LEU A 153 -0.18 -25.23 2.13
CA LEU A 153 0.66 -25.73 3.22
C LEU A 153 -0.18 -26.30 4.37
N ALA A 154 -1.20 -25.57 4.82
CA ALA A 154 -2.11 -26.04 5.86
C ALA A 154 -2.89 -27.31 5.44
N SER A 155 -3.29 -27.39 4.18
CA SER A 155 -3.96 -28.58 3.63
C SER A 155 -3.04 -29.81 3.66
N ILE A 156 -1.75 -29.64 3.34
CA ILE A 156 -0.77 -30.72 3.42
C ILE A 156 -0.66 -31.25 4.86
N ASP A 157 -0.53 -30.36 5.84
CA ASP A 157 -0.42 -30.74 7.26
C ASP A 157 -1.68 -31.47 7.75
N LEU A 158 -2.87 -30.98 7.38
CA LEU A 158 -4.14 -31.63 7.72
C LEU A 158 -4.27 -33.01 7.09
N LEU A 159 -3.92 -33.17 5.81
CA LEU A 159 -3.96 -34.45 5.12
C LEU A 159 -3.00 -35.46 5.74
N VAL A 160 -1.77 -35.04 6.09
CA VAL A 160 -0.79 -35.89 6.78
C VAL A 160 -1.32 -36.31 8.16
N SER A 161 -1.82 -35.35 8.95
CA SER A 161 -2.37 -35.60 10.27
C SER A 161 -3.57 -36.55 10.26
N ASP A 162 -4.53 -36.34 9.36
CA ASP A 162 -5.72 -37.19 9.25
C ASP A 162 -5.35 -38.62 8.82
N THR A 163 -4.44 -38.75 7.83
CA THR A 163 -3.90 -40.04 7.37
C THR A 163 -3.21 -40.80 8.51
N ILE A 164 -2.35 -40.12 9.28
CA ILE A 164 -1.68 -40.71 10.44
C ILE A 164 -2.69 -41.14 11.49
N SER A 165 -3.64 -40.27 11.84
CA SER A 165 -4.63 -40.54 12.89
C SER A 165 -5.57 -41.70 12.51
N GLY A 166 -5.95 -41.79 11.22
CA GLY A 166 -6.80 -42.86 10.69
C GLY A 166 -6.10 -44.21 10.76
N LEU A 167 -4.87 -44.29 10.29
CA LEU A 167 -4.08 -45.52 10.34
C LEU A 167 -3.77 -45.94 11.78
N GLN A 168 -3.46 -44.99 12.67
CA GLN A 168 -3.27 -45.29 14.10
C GLN A 168 -4.55 -45.83 14.76
N ARG A 169 -5.72 -45.25 14.45
CA ARG A 169 -7.03 -45.79 14.88
C ARG A 169 -7.26 -47.20 14.34
N SER A 170 -6.91 -47.46 13.07
CA SER A 170 -7.02 -48.79 12.48
C SER A 170 -6.14 -49.82 13.20
N VAL A 171 -4.91 -49.44 13.58
CA VAL A 171 -3.95 -50.31 14.28
C VAL A 171 -4.39 -50.61 15.71
N SER A 172 -4.81 -49.58 16.46
CA SER A 172 -5.14 -49.72 17.89
C SER A 172 -6.49 -50.39 18.14
N GLY A 173 -7.45 -50.28 17.22
CA GLY A 173 -8.77 -50.88 17.36
C GLY A 173 -9.02 -52.05 16.41
N PRO A 174 -9.54 -51.82 15.19
CA PRO A 174 -10.06 -52.88 14.32
C PRO A 174 -9.05 -53.99 13.98
N LEU A 175 -7.79 -53.66 13.70
CA LEU A 175 -6.76 -54.67 13.41
C LEU A 175 -6.42 -55.52 14.63
N THR A 176 -6.35 -54.92 15.82
CA THR A 176 -6.12 -55.65 17.08
C THR A 176 -7.30 -56.59 17.36
N SER A 177 -8.54 -56.13 17.18
CA SER A 177 -9.73 -56.97 17.35
C SER A 177 -9.76 -58.16 16.37
N MET A 178 -9.37 -57.95 15.11
CA MET A 178 -9.25 -59.05 14.15
C MET A 178 -8.15 -60.05 14.52
N GLU A 179 -7.00 -59.59 15.05
CA GLU A 179 -5.94 -60.48 15.55
C GLU A 179 -6.44 -61.40 16.68
N ASP A 180 -7.27 -60.88 17.60
CA ASP A 180 -7.86 -61.66 18.68
C ASP A 180 -8.86 -62.71 18.14
N VAL A 181 -9.70 -62.32 17.19
CA VAL A 181 -10.67 -63.24 16.55
C VAL A 181 -9.96 -64.34 15.76
N PHE A 182 -8.83 -64.04 15.12
CA PHE A 182 -8.06 -64.98 14.31
C PHE A 182 -6.99 -65.74 15.10
N GLY A 183 -6.90 -65.61 16.42
CA GLY A 183 -5.79 -66.10 17.26
C GLY A 183 -5.36 -67.56 17.01
N GLY A 184 -6.30 -68.44 16.62
CA GLY A 184 -6.02 -69.84 16.27
C GLY A 184 -5.87 -70.16 14.77
N HIS A 185 -6.18 -69.23 13.87
CA HIS A 185 -6.26 -69.46 12.43
C HIS A 185 -5.15 -68.73 11.67
N LYS A 186 -4.00 -69.40 11.54
CA LYS A 186 -2.79 -68.85 10.89
C LYS A 186 -3.04 -68.19 9.51
N PRO A 187 -3.87 -68.76 8.60
CA PRO A 187 -4.09 -68.16 7.28
C PRO A 187 -4.71 -66.75 7.31
N ALA A 188 -5.56 -66.42 8.29
CA ALA A 188 -6.14 -65.07 8.45
C ALA A 188 -5.30 -64.16 9.35
N LEU A 189 -4.55 -64.74 10.29
CA LEU A 189 -3.71 -64.00 11.22
C LEU A 189 -2.51 -63.34 10.53
N VAL A 190 -1.91 -63.99 9.52
CA VAL A 190 -0.73 -63.47 8.81
C VAL A 190 -1.04 -62.21 7.98
N PRO A 191 -2.10 -62.16 7.14
CA PRO A 191 -2.48 -60.94 6.44
C PRO A 191 -2.84 -59.80 7.40
N THR A 192 -3.54 -60.11 8.50
CA THR A 192 -3.93 -59.10 9.50
C THR A 192 -2.71 -58.43 10.15
N ARG A 193 -1.73 -59.22 10.60
CA ARG A 193 -0.46 -58.70 11.13
C ARG A 193 0.36 -57.94 10.09
N SER A 194 0.25 -58.33 8.82
CA SER A 194 0.91 -57.64 7.72
C SER A 194 0.29 -56.27 7.49
N CYS A 195 -1.04 -56.15 7.51
CA CYS A 195 -1.76 -54.88 7.48
C CYS A 195 -1.31 -53.96 8.61
N ARG A 196 -1.24 -54.48 9.86
CA ARG A 196 -0.78 -53.72 11.03
C ARG A 196 0.61 -53.11 10.82
N ARG A 197 1.60 -53.93 10.46
CA ARG A 197 2.99 -53.49 10.25
C ARG A 197 3.11 -52.48 9.11
N LEU A 198 2.34 -52.67 8.04
CA LEU A 198 2.33 -51.75 6.90
C LEU A 198 1.70 -50.41 7.28
N SER A 199 0.61 -50.40 8.05
CA SER A 199 0.00 -49.16 8.57
C SER A 199 0.96 -48.40 9.48
N GLU A 200 1.62 -49.08 10.42
CA GLU A 200 2.66 -48.49 11.29
C GLU A 200 3.84 -47.92 10.48
N ARG A 201 4.21 -48.58 9.36
CA ARG A 201 5.24 -48.09 8.45
C ARG A 201 4.81 -46.84 7.69
N VAL A 202 3.57 -46.76 7.22
CA VAL A 202 3.06 -45.54 6.56
C VAL A 202 3.04 -44.37 7.55
N VAL A 203 2.59 -44.63 8.79
CA VAL A 203 2.59 -43.63 9.87
C VAL A 203 4.00 -43.08 10.11
N SER A 204 5.02 -43.94 10.22
CA SER A 204 6.40 -43.50 10.46
C SER A 204 7.05 -42.79 9.27
N LEU A 205 6.67 -43.16 8.03
CA LEU A 205 7.12 -42.48 6.83
C LEU A 205 6.54 -41.07 6.72
N LEU A 206 5.24 -40.92 6.97
CA LEU A 206 4.55 -39.63 6.88
C LEU A 206 4.86 -38.70 8.05
N SER A 207 5.16 -39.23 9.24
CA SER A 207 5.60 -38.40 10.37
C SER A 207 6.94 -37.70 10.12
N ASN A 208 7.75 -38.22 9.18
CA ASN A 208 9.04 -37.65 8.80
C ASN A 208 8.93 -36.66 7.63
N LEU A 209 7.72 -36.35 7.16
CA LEU A 209 7.49 -35.40 6.07
C LEU A 209 7.65 -33.98 6.65
N THR A 210 8.85 -33.43 6.54
CA THR A 210 9.20 -32.11 7.07
C THR A 210 8.93 -31.02 6.02
N LEU A 211 7.69 -30.52 5.94
CA LEU A 211 7.42 -29.30 5.13
C LEU A 211 7.58 -28.00 5.92
N GLY A 212 7.59 -28.09 7.24
CA GLY A 212 7.75 -26.96 8.14
C GLY A 212 7.14 -27.32 9.48
N ARG A 213 7.97 -27.64 10.47
CA ARG A 213 7.52 -27.86 11.86
C ARG A 213 7.15 -26.53 12.55
N GLY A 214 6.71 -25.55 11.76
CA GLY A 214 6.59 -24.14 12.11
C GLY A 214 5.22 -23.54 11.84
N LEU A 215 4.16 -24.31 11.57
CA LEU A 215 2.82 -23.72 11.43
C LEU A 215 1.82 -24.03 12.54
N ILE A 216 2.02 -25.04 13.39
CA ILE A 216 1.26 -25.21 14.65
C ILE A 216 2.12 -26.03 15.63
N PRO A 217 2.44 -25.56 16.85
CA PRO A 217 2.66 -26.50 17.94
C PRO A 217 1.28 -27.08 18.25
N ILE A 218 1.01 -28.32 17.82
CA ILE A 218 -0.09 -29.07 18.42
C ILE A 218 0.38 -29.32 19.85
N ALA A 219 0.08 -28.36 20.72
CA ALA A 219 0.09 -28.55 22.14
C ALA A 219 -0.85 -29.73 22.41
N ASP A 220 -0.32 -30.73 23.10
CA ASP A 220 -1.10 -31.80 23.70
C ASP A 220 -2.36 -31.23 24.36
N GLY A 221 -3.51 -31.72 23.92
CA GLY A 221 -4.80 -31.49 24.57
C GLY A 221 -5.64 -30.40 23.91
N PHE A 222 -6.57 -30.82 23.05
CA PHE A 222 -8.03 -30.62 23.19
C PHE A 222 -8.71 -30.64 21.81
N TYR A 223 -9.07 -31.82 21.30
CA TYR A 223 -10.27 -32.00 20.47
C TYR A 223 -10.76 -33.44 20.59
N ARG A 224 -11.63 -33.63 21.59
CA ARG A 224 -12.59 -34.73 21.61
C ARG A 224 -13.87 -34.19 21.01
N THR A 225 -13.95 -34.09 19.69
CA THR A 225 -15.23 -33.91 19.00
C THR A 225 -15.74 -35.28 18.58
N ASN A 226 -16.70 -35.76 19.37
CA ASN A 226 -17.56 -36.87 18.99
C ASN A 226 -18.37 -36.48 17.74
N GLY A 227 -18.49 -37.40 16.79
CA GLY A 227 -19.60 -37.42 15.85
C GLY A 227 -19.33 -36.77 14.50
N SER A 228 -19.08 -37.61 13.49
CA SER A 228 -19.66 -37.52 12.14
C SER A 228 -19.96 -36.13 11.57
N GLU A 229 -18.95 -35.32 11.31
CA GLU A 229 -19.01 -34.33 10.23
C GLU A 229 -17.71 -34.42 9.44
N SER A 230 -17.83 -34.94 8.22
CA SER A 230 -16.77 -34.89 7.22
C SER A 230 -16.45 -33.43 6.93
N ILE A 231 -15.23 -32.99 7.26
CA ILE A 231 -14.64 -31.71 6.84
C ILE A 231 -14.27 -31.77 5.33
N VAL A 232 -15.15 -32.36 4.53
CA VAL A 232 -15.05 -32.50 3.06
C VAL A 232 -15.98 -31.48 2.37
N GLY A 233 -16.75 -30.69 3.14
CA GLY A 233 -17.74 -29.76 2.61
C GLY A 233 -17.26 -28.34 2.26
N ALA A 234 -16.00 -27.96 2.51
CA ALA A 234 -15.55 -26.57 2.38
C ALA A 234 -14.36 -26.34 1.42
N LEU A 235 -14.01 -27.32 0.58
CA LEU A 235 -12.85 -27.23 -0.31
C LEU A 235 -13.26 -27.44 -1.78
N THR A 236 -14.09 -26.55 -2.29
CA THR A 236 -14.14 -26.24 -3.73
C THR A 236 -13.27 -25.01 -3.98
N PRO A 237 -12.44 -24.97 -5.05
CA PRO A 237 -11.77 -23.75 -5.44
C PRO A 237 -12.86 -22.71 -5.75
N ALA A 238 -12.92 -21.64 -4.96
CA ALA A 238 -13.81 -20.54 -5.29
C ALA A 238 -13.39 -19.97 -6.65
N PRO A 239 -14.34 -19.66 -7.57
CA PRO A 239 -14.02 -18.90 -8.77
C PRO A 239 -13.42 -17.54 -8.39
N PRO A 240 -12.70 -16.85 -9.30
CA PRO A 240 -11.94 -15.62 -9.04
C PRO A 240 -12.81 -14.38 -8.68
N SER A 241 -14.03 -14.58 -8.19
CA SER A 241 -14.99 -13.53 -7.83
C SER A 241 -15.50 -13.66 -6.40
N VAL A 242 -15.02 -14.63 -5.61
CA VAL A 242 -15.38 -14.78 -4.19
C VAL A 242 -14.11 -14.90 -3.37
N ALA A 243 -13.81 -13.84 -2.61
CA ALA A 243 -12.78 -13.89 -1.57
C ALA A 243 -13.10 -15.07 -0.62
N PRO A 244 -12.13 -15.93 -0.27
CA PRO A 244 -12.35 -16.92 0.77
C PRO A 244 -12.60 -16.19 2.09
N THR A 245 -13.87 -16.08 2.49
CA THR A 245 -14.26 -15.65 3.84
C THR A 245 -13.96 -16.79 4.81
N LEU A 246 -12.69 -16.92 5.16
CA LEU A 246 -12.29 -17.49 6.44
C LEU A 246 -12.05 -16.32 7.38
N SER A 247 -13.04 -16.05 8.22
CA SER A 247 -12.82 -15.26 9.43
C SER A 247 -11.64 -15.87 10.19
N PRO A 248 -10.57 -15.11 10.52
CA PRO A 248 -9.47 -15.66 11.27
C PRO A 248 -10.02 -16.10 12.63
N SER A 249 -9.88 -17.39 12.95
CA SER A 249 -9.99 -17.82 14.34
C SER A 249 -8.97 -17.01 15.14
N ALA A 250 -9.46 -16.08 15.95
CA ALA A 250 -8.72 -14.98 16.57
C ALA A 250 -7.61 -15.39 17.58
N ASN A 251 -7.23 -16.69 17.64
CA ASN A 251 -6.37 -17.23 18.70
C ASN A 251 -5.10 -17.95 18.21
N SER A 252 -4.73 -17.85 16.93
CA SER A 252 -3.45 -18.39 16.45
C SER A 252 -2.69 -17.32 15.66
N ILE A 253 -1.68 -16.71 16.28
CA ILE A 253 -0.73 -15.84 15.58
C ILE A 253 0.06 -16.75 14.61
N PRO A 254 -0.05 -16.57 13.28
CA PRO A 254 0.72 -17.37 12.35
C PRO A 254 2.21 -17.15 12.60
N ALA A 255 3.01 -18.21 12.46
CA ALA A 255 4.44 -18.13 12.74
C ALA A 255 5.09 -17.03 11.89
N PRO A 256 6.03 -16.26 12.47
CA PRO A 256 6.69 -15.18 11.76
C PRO A 256 7.35 -15.71 10.49
N PHE A 257 7.21 -14.96 9.39
CA PHE A 257 7.68 -15.32 8.05
C PHE A 257 7.00 -16.51 7.35
N SER A 258 5.86 -16.99 7.86
CA SER A 258 4.97 -17.85 7.06
C SER A 258 4.24 -17.04 5.96
N PRO A 259 3.81 -17.67 4.85
CA PRO A 259 3.03 -16.97 3.82
C PRO A 259 1.77 -16.30 4.37
N GLY A 260 1.07 -16.95 5.31
CA GLY A 260 -0.12 -16.38 5.96
C GLY A 260 0.20 -15.18 6.86
N TRP A 261 1.30 -15.22 7.62
CA TRP A 261 1.76 -14.06 8.38
C TRP A 261 2.11 -12.89 7.46
N ALA A 262 2.90 -13.16 6.42
CA ALA A 262 3.33 -12.13 5.46
C ALA A 262 2.12 -11.49 4.78
N ALA A 263 1.15 -12.27 4.31
CA ALA A 263 -0.07 -11.76 3.70
C ALA A 263 -0.84 -10.82 4.65
N ASN A 264 -1.03 -11.23 5.91
CA ASN A 264 -1.80 -10.44 6.87
C ASN A 264 -1.09 -9.13 7.23
N THR A 265 0.23 -9.17 7.45
CA THR A 265 1.03 -7.96 7.73
C THR A 265 1.03 -7.02 6.53
N LEU A 266 1.26 -7.53 5.33
CA LEU A 266 1.28 -6.71 4.11
C LEU A 266 -0.07 -6.08 3.82
N MET A 267 -1.17 -6.81 4.03
CA MET A 267 -2.53 -6.29 3.83
C MET A 267 -2.85 -5.15 4.80
N VAL A 268 -2.52 -5.29 6.08
CA VAL A 268 -2.72 -4.21 7.07
C VAL A 268 -1.88 -2.98 6.71
N ASN A 269 -0.61 -3.18 6.36
CA ASN A 269 0.26 -2.08 5.95
C ASN A 269 -0.25 -1.39 4.67
N GLU A 270 -0.80 -2.16 3.75
CA GLU A 270 -1.37 -1.68 2.50
C GLU A 270 -2.65 -0.87 2.74
N ASP A 271 -3.54 -1.31 3.63
CA ASP A 271 -4.75 -0.55 4.00
C ASP A 271 -4.39 0.85 4.52
N TYR A 272 -3.36 0.94 5.36
CA TYR A 272 -2.85 2.23 5.84
C TYR A 272 -2.22 3.07 4.73
N ARG A 273 -1.38 2.47 3.88
CA ARG A 273 -0.74 3.16 2.75
C ARG A 273 -1.80 3.72 1.79
N TRP A 274 -2.71 2.87 1.34
CA TRP A 274 -3.78 3.21 0.42
C TRP A 274 -4.65 4.34 0.98
N LEU A 275 -5.12 4.20 2.23
CA LEU A 275 -5.95 5.23 2.87
C LEU A 275 -5.20 6.55 3.05
N SER A 276 -3.92 6.50 3.44
CA SER A 276 -3.10 7.71 3.58
C SER A 276 -3.00 8.48 2.27
N TYR A 277 -2.79 7.80 1.14
CA TYR A 277 -2.74 8.45 -0.16
C TYR A 277 -4.10 8.95 -0.63
N VAL A 278 -5.18 8.22 -0.38
CA VAL A 278 -6.54 8.70 -0.67
C VAL A 278 -6.82 10.00 0.10
N LEU A 279 -6.45 10.07 1.37
CA LEU A 279 -6.60 11.27 2.18
C LEU A 279 -5.71 12.42 1.68
N LEU A 280 -4.46 12.15 1.32
CA LEU A 280 -3.55 13.16 0.77
C LEU A 280 -4.06 13.72 -0.56
N LEU A 281 -4.47 12.85 -1.49
CA LEU A 281 -5.06 13.23 -2.78
C LEU A 281 -6.34 14.06 -2.61
N LEU A 282 -7.19 13.69 -1.64
CA LEU A 282 -8.40 14.43 -1.31
C LEU A 282 -8.09 15.82 -0.76
N VAL A 283 -7.12 15.93 0.15
CA VAL A 283 -6.67 17.22 0.67
C VAL A 283 -6.15 18.10 -0.47
N ASP A 284 -5.28 17.57 -1.33
CA ASP A 284 -4.74 18.30 -2.47
C ASP A 284 -5.84 18.79 -3.43
N LEU A 285 -6.82 17.94 -3.71
CA LEU A 285 -7.97 18.27 -4.56
C LEU A 285 -8.81 19.41 -3.97
N VAL A 286 -9.12 19.32 -2.67
CA VAL A 286 -9.90 20.33 -1.94
C VAL A 286 -9.15 21.67 -1.93
N VAL A 287 -7.85 21.65 -1.64
CA VAL A 287 -7.01 22.85 -1.65
C VAL A 287 -6.99 23.49 -3.03
N CYS A 288 -6.77 22.72 -4.09
CA CYS A 288 -6.78 23.21 -5.47
C CYS A 288 -8.13 23.84 -5.86
N PHE A 289 -9.24 23.16 -5.54
CA PHE A 289 -10.58 23.64 -5.84
C PHE A 289 -10.87 24.98 -5.15
N PHE A 290 -10.58 25.09 -3.86
CA PHE A 290 -10.84 26.32 -3.11
C PHE A 290 -9.85 27.45 -3.44
N ILE A 291 -8.63 27.16 -3.91
CA ILE A 291 -7.75 28.18 -4.48
C ILE A 291 -8.37 28.76 -5.74
N LEU A 292 -8.87 27.93 -6.67
CA LEU A 292 -9.55 28.43 -7.88
C LEU A 292 -10.81 29.23 -7.54
N LEU A 293 -11.61 28.77 -6.58
CA LEU A 293 -12.78 29.52 -6.09
C LEU A 293 -12.37 30.84 -5.43
N GLY A 294 -11.31 30.84 -4.62
CA GLY A 294 -10.79 32.04 -3.98
C GLY A 294 -10.31 33.08 -4.98
N LEU A 295 -9.67 32.64 -6.07
CA LEU A 295 -9.28 33.49 -7.19
C LEU A 295 -10.50 34.01 -7.96
N ALA A 296 -11.50 33.16 -8.22
CA ALA A 296 -12.70 33.53 -8.97
C ALA A 296 -13.65 34.46 -8.20
N LYS A 297 -13.79 34.26 -6.88
CA LYS A 297 -14.66 35.05 -5.99
C LYS A 297 -13.93 36.21 -5.31
N GLN A 298 -12.63 36.35 -5.56
CA GLN A 298 -11.77 37.37 -4.93
C GLN A 298 -11.85 37.36 -3.37
N SER A 299 -12.08 36.19 -2.78
CA SER A 299 -12.33 36.06 -1.34
C SER A 299 -11.03 35.94 -0.55
N ARG A 300 -10.70 36.98 0.22
CA ARG A 300 -9.47 37.06 1.02
C ARG A 300 -9.39 35.97 2.10
N TRP A 301 -10.46 35.80 2.87
CA TRP A 301 -10.54 34.79 3.95
C TRP A 301 -10.35 33.37 3.44
N LEU A 302 -10.95 33.05 2.29
CA LEU A 302 -10.81 31.73 1.67
C LEU A 302 -9.37 31.47 1.25
N LEU A 303 -8.69 32.44 0.64
CA LEU A 303 -7.31 32.30 0.22
C LEU A 303 -6.32 32.23 1.39
N ILE A 304 -6.57 32.93 2.52
CA ILE A 304 -5.79 32.77 3.76
C ILE A 304 -5.86 31.33 4.26
N LEU A 305 -7.07 30.79 4.38
CA LEU A 305 -7.26 29.42 4.84
C LEU A 305 -6.58 28.40 3.91
N MET A 306 -6.74 28.57 2.59
CA MET A 306 -6.11 27.68 1.62
C MET A 306 -4.59 27.80 1.56
N THR A 307 -4.02 28.96 1.89
CA THR A 307 -2.55 29.12 1.97
C THR A 307 -1.96 28.26 3.09
N VAL A 308 -2.63 28.20 4.25
CA VAL A 308 -2.21 27.33 5.36
C VAL A 308 -2.30 25.85 4.96
N LEU A 309 -3.36 25.46 4.27
CA LEU A 309 -3.51 24.08 3.78
C LEU A 309 -2.53 23.75 2.64
N ALA A 310 -2.17 24.71 1.80
CA ALA A 310 -1.15 24.53 0.76
C ALA A 310 0.25 24.32 1.38
N TRP A 311 0.56 25.02 2.48
CA TRP A 311 1.78 24.74 3.27
C TRP A 311 1.78 23.30 3.80
N LEU A 312 0.68 22.87 4.42
CA LEU A 312 0.55 21.50 4.92
C LEU A 312 0.73 20.48 3.79
N SER A 313 0.09 20.70 2.64
CA SER A 313 0.15 19.82 1.47
C SER A 313 1.55 19.76 0.86
N LEU A 314 2.29 20.88 0.85
CA LEU A 314 3.71 20.91 0.46
C LEU A 314 4.57 20.01 1.35
N PHE A 315 4.43 20.12 2.67
CA PHE A 315 5.18 19.29 3.62
C PHE A 315 4.82 17.80 3.49
N MET A 316 3.53 17.48 3.34
CA MET A 316 3.08 16.10 3.14
C MET A 316 3.54 15.52 1.79
N SER A 317 3.61 16.33 0.74
CA SER A 317 4.09 15.90 -0.58
C SER A 317 5.59 15.57 -0.58
N TRP A 318 6.43 16.44 -0.01
CA TRP A 318 7.86 16.11 0.15
C TRP A 318 8.08 14.97 1.17
N GLY A 319 7.29 14.93 2.25
CA GLY A 319 7.34 13.86 3.24
C GLY A 319 7.03 12.50 2.64
N SER A 320 5.94 12.39 1.87
CA SER A 320 5.57 11.15 1.17
C SER A 320 6.65 10.72 0.18
N LEU A 321 7.18 11.63 -0.65
CA LEU A 321 8.29 11.30 -1.56
C LEU A 321 9.53 10.77 -0.80
N GLY A 322 9.80 11.33 0.38
CA GLY A 322 10.90 10.89 1.26
C GLY A 322 10.71 9.48 1.83
N LEU A 323 9.46 9.01 1.96
CA LEU A 323 9.13 7.65 2.38
C LEU A 323 9.06 6.67 1.19
N GLU A 324 8.55 7.10 0.05
CA GLU A 324 8.43 6.26 -1.15
C GLU A 324 9.77 5.96 -1.79
N THR A 325 10.65 6.95 -1.89
CA THR A 325 11.96 6.80 -2.54
C THR A 325 12.77 5.60 -1.97
N PRO A 326 13.00 5.48 -0.65
CA PRO A 326 13.68 4.32 -0.09
C PRO A 326 12.87 3.03 -0.26
N THR A 327 11.53 3.10 -0.22
CA THR A 327 10.65 1.94 -0.39
C THR A 327 10.76 1.36 -1.80
N VAL A 328 10.70 2.20 -2.84
CA VAL A 328 10.87 1.80 -4.25
C VAL A 328 12.25 1.19 -4.50
N VAL A 329 13.30 1.80 -3.94
CA VAL A 329 14.67 1.26 -4.07
C VAL A 329 14.80 -0.08 -3.36
N ALA A 330 14.32 -0.17 -2.12
CA ALA A 330 14.38 -1.41 -1.37
C ALA A 330 13.58 -2.53 -2.03
N LEU A 331 12.40 -2.19 -2.55
CA LEU A 331 11.58 -3.12 -3.31
C LEU A 331 12.28 -3.57 -4.59
N SER A 332 12.98 -2.67 -5.29
CA SER A 332 13.77 -3.02 -6.47
C SER A 332 14.91 -3.99 -6.17
N ASP A 333 15.54 -3.86 -5.01
CA ASP A 333 16.62 -4.75 -4.57
C ASP A 333 16.07 -6.15 -4.27
N PHE A 334 14.91 -6.22 -3.60
CA PHE A 334 14.21 -7.49 -3.41
C PHE A 334 13.78 -8.12 -4.75
N CYS A 335 13.17 -7.34 -5.63
CA CYS A 335 12.66 -7.81 -6.92
C CYS A 335 13.77 -8.22 -7.91
N PHE A 336 15.00 -7.74 -7.72
CA PHE A 336 16.13 -8.11 -8.56
C PHE A 336 16.61 -9.55 -8.26
N ASP A 337 16.65 -9.94 -6.98
CA ASP A 337 17.02 -11.30 -6.54
C ASP A 337 16.17 -11.76 -5.33
N PRO A 338 14.89 -12.13 -5.55
CA PRO A 338 13.97 -12.43 -4.46
C PRO A 338 14.27 -13.76 -3.76
N ASN A 339 14.84 -14.72 -4.48
CA ASN A 339 15.13 -16.06 -3.95
C ASN A 339 16.11 -16.02 -2.79
N THR A 340 17.16 -15.20 -2.88
CA THR A 340 18.19 -15.11 -1.84
C THR A 340 17.60 -14.69 -0.50
N PHE A 341 16.69 -13.70 -0.50
CA PHE A 341 16.02 -13.27 0.72
C PHE A 341 15.03 -14.33 1.23
N VAL A 342 14.16 -14.86 0.37
CA VAL A 342 13.13 -15.83 0.77
C VAL A 342 13.77 -17.11 1.33
N LEU A 343 14.82 -17.63 0.68
CA LEU A 343 15.54 -18.82 1.15
C LEU A 343 16.16 -18.61 2.53
N ASN A 344 16.88 -17.50 2.72
CA ASN A 344 17.57 -17.21 3.97
C ASN A 344 16.57 -16.97 5.12
N SER A 345 15.57 -16.13 4.88
CA SER A 345 14.56 -15.77 5.89
C SER A 345 13.70 -16.96 6.31
N THR A 346 13.23 -17.79 5.37
CA THR A 346 12.41 -18.96 5.69
C THR A 346 13.23 -20.07 6.36
N HIS A 347 14.48 -20.29 5.95
CA HIS A 347 15.36 -21.25 6.62
C HIS A 347 15.63 -20.85 8.07
N PHE A 348 15.93 -19.58 8.33
CA PHE A 348 16.22 -19.07 9.67
C PHE A 348 14.99 -19.12 10.60
N ASN A 349 13.82 -18.71 10.11
CA ASN A 349 12.63 -18.56 10.95
C ASN A 349 11.77 -19.84 11.06
N SER A 350 11.71 -20.67 10.01
CA SER A 350 10.83 -21.85 9.97
C SER A 350 11.59 -23.17 10.04
N GLY A 351 12.93 -23.16 10.01
CA GLY A 351 13.76 -24.37 10.08
C GLY A 351 13.55 -25.36 8.92
N THR A 352 12.98 -24.88 7.80
CA THR A 352 12.73 -25.70 6.61
C THR A 352 14.04 -25.92 5.86
N SER A 353 14.28 -27.14 5.38
CA SER A 353 15.54 -27.44 4.68
C SER A 353 15.66 -26.63 3.37
N PRO A 354 16.86 -26.13 3.03
CA PRO A 354 17.05 -25.30 1.85
C PRO A 354 16.73 -26.07 0.55
N GLU A 355 16.94 -27.39 0.54
CA GLU A 355 16.62 -28.26 -0.61
C GLU A 355 15.12 -28.34 -0.89
N VAL A 356 14.28 -28.40 0.15
CA VAL A 356 12.81 -28.41 -0.01
C VAL A 356 12.33 -27.06 -0.51
N LEU A 357 12.90 -25.97 0.01
CA LEU A 357 12.51 -24.63 -0.39
C LEU A 357 12.93 -24.33 -1.83
N ASP A 358 14.15 -24.68 -2.24
CA ASP A 358 14.59 -24.57 -3.64
C ASP A 358 13.73 -25.42 -4.59
N TYR A 359 13.28 -26.61 -4.17
CA TYR A 359 12.33 -27.42 -4.94
C TYR A 359 11.03 -26.66 -5.26
N PHE A 360 10.45 -25.93 -4.30
CA PHE A 360 9.23 -25.14 -4.52
C PHE A 360 9.47 -23.81 -5.25
N LEU A 361 10.56 -23.09 -4.93
CA LEU A 361 10.85 -21.77 -5.52
C LEU A 361 11.38 -21.84 -6.96
N THR A 362 12.22 -22.84 -7.26
CA THR A 362 12.84 -22.99 -8.59
C THR A 362 12.04 -23.94 -9.50
N CYS A 363 11.40 -24.99 -8.97
CA CYS A 363 10.52 -25.92 -9.70
C CYS A 363 10.97 -26.27 -11.15
N SER A 364 12.22 -26.71 -11.31
CA SER A 364 12.79 -27.07 -12.61
C SER A 364 12.36 -28.46 -13.09
N ARG A 365 12.25 -28.65 -14.41
CA ARG A 365 11.93 -29.95 -15.04
C ARG A 365 12.95 -31.06 -14.72
N LYS A 366 14.17 -30.71 -14.35
CA LYS A 366 15.25 -31.66 -14.04
C LYS A 366 15.29 -32.05 -12.56
N MET A 367 14.51 -31.39 -11.71
CA MET A 367 14.51 -31.63 -10.26
C MET A 367 13.61 -32.81 -9.91
N SER A 368 14.10 -33.74 -9.09
CA SER A 368 13.28 -34.79 -8.49
C SER A 368 12.66 -34.30 -7.19
N SER A 369 11.41 -34.69 -6.92
CA SER A 369 10.75 -34.35 -5.65
C SER A 369 11.53 -34.95 -4.47
N PRO A 370 11.87 -34.16 -3.43
CA PRO A 370 12.49 -34.67 -2.22
C PRO A 370 11.57 -35.66 -1.48
N PHE A 371 10.25 -35.58 -1.75
CA PHE A 371 9.25 -36.45 -1.15
C PHE A 371 9.03 -37.76 -1.93
N GLN A 372 9.65 -37.92 -3.11
CA GLN A 372 9.40 -39.04 -4.01
C GLN A 372 9.56 -40.40 -3.32
N GLN A 373 10.62 -40.58 -2.54
CA GLN A 373 10.89 -41.85 -1.86
C GLN A 373 9.83 -42.16 -0.80
N ILE A 374 9.48 -41.17 0.03
CA ILE A 374 8.47 -41.30 1.09
C ILE A 374 7.12 -41.65 0.46
N LEU A 375 6.70 -40.88 -0.54
CA LEU A 375 5.41 -41.08 -1.21
C LEU A 375 5.33 -42.45 -1.92
N THR A 376 6.39 -42.85 -2.63
CA THR A 376 6.41 -44.13 -3.33
C THR A 376 6.41 -45.32 -2.37
N GLN A 377 7.03 -45.19 -1.19
CA GLN A 377 6.99 -46.24 -0.17
C GLN A 377 5.63 -46.31 0.53
N SER A 378 5.04 -45.16 0.87
CA SER A 378 3.70 -45.09 1.48
C SER A 378 2.64 -45.64 0.55
N GLN A 379 2.64 -45.27 -0.74
CA GLN A 379 1.69 -45.79 -1.73
C GLN A 379 1.78 -47.31 -1.85
N ARG A 380 2.99 -47.87 -1.97
CA ARG A 380 3.19 -49.32 -2.06
C ARG A 380 2.68 -50.05 -0.83
N ALA A 381 2.89 -49.49 0.36
CA ALA A 381 2.37 -50.07 1.60
C ALA A 381 0.84 -50.03 1.63
N LEU A 382 0.21 -48.90 1.27
CA LEU A 382 -1.26 -48.77 1.19
C LEU A 382 -1.87 -49.76 0.20
N SER A 383 -1.33 -49.89 -1.01
CA SER A 383 -1.81 -50.88 -2.00
C SER A 383 -1.66 -52.32 -1.49
N SER A 384 -0.57 -52.63 -0.78
CA SER A 384 -0.38 -53.96 -0.17
C SER A 384 -1.41 -54.24 0.93
N ILE A 385 -1.75 -53.25 1.75
CA ILE A 385 -2.80 -53.39 2.78
C ILE A 385 -4.15 -53.70 2.11
N HIS A 386 -4.50 -52.98 1.04
CA HIS A 386 -5.75 -53.23 0.29
C HIS A 386 -5.79 -54.66 -0.25
N SER A 387 -4.67 -55.16 -0.79
CA SER A 387 -4.57 -56.54 -1.27
C SER A 387 -4.81 -57.57 -0.14
N HIS A 388 -4.23 -57.35 1.03
CA HIS A 388 -4.38 -58.24 2.19
C HIS A 388 -5.80 -58.23 2.76
N LEU A 389 -6.45 -57.07 2.83
CA LEU A 389 -7.84 -56.97 3.27
C LEU A 389 -8.81 -57.65 2.31
N SER A 390 -8.59 -57.50 1.00
CA SER A 390 -9.41 -58.19 -0.01
C SER A 390 -9.30 -59.72 0.09
N SER A 391 -8.14 -60.25 0.50
CA SER A 391 -7.98 -61.69 0.78
C SER A 391 -8.65 -62.08 2.10
N LEU A 392 -8.55 -61.26 3.15
CA LEU A 392 -9.27 -61.51 4.41
C LEU A 392 -10.78 -61.52 4.22
N GLU A 393 -11.31 -60.62 3.38
CA GLU A 393 -12.72 -60.56 3.03
C GLU A 393 -13.19 -61.85 2.36
N ARG A 394 -12.44 -62.35 1.38
CA ARG A 394 -12.80 -63.56 0.62
C ARG A 394 -12.61 -64.84 1.43
N ASP A 395 -11.49 -64.97 2.14
CA ASP A 395 -11.03 -66.24 2.69
C ASP A 395 -11.38 -66.40 4.17
N ALA A 396 -11.39 -65.32 4.95
CA ALA A 396 -11.57 -65.37 6.41
C ALA A 396 -13.01 -65.10 6.86
N LEU A 397 -13.72 -64.16 6.23
CA LEU A 397 -15.10 -63.81 6.63
C LEU A 397 -16.10 -64.97 6.63
N PRO A 398 -16.11 -65.89 5.65
CA PRO A 398 -17.04 -67.03 5.68
C PRO A 398 -16.86 -67.93 6.91
N ARG A 399 -15.66 -67.93 7.50
CA ARG A 399 -15.29 -68.73 8.66
C ARG A 399 -15.43 -67.95 9.99
N PHE A 400 -15.27 -66.63 9.94
CA PHE A 400 -15.24 -65.74 11.11
C PHE A 400 -16.13 -64.50 10.89
N PRO A 401 -17.47 -64.64 10.90
CA PRO A 401 -18.38 -63.52 10.65
C PRO A 401 -18.28 -62.40 11.70
N LYS A 402 -17.77 -62.71 12.91
CA LYS A 402 -17.55 -61.72 13.96
C LYS A 402 -16.50 -60.66 13.59
N ALA A 403 -15.61 -60.94 12.64
CA ALA A 403 -14.60 -60.00 12.15
C ALA A 403 -15.13 -59.01 11.10
N GLU A 404 -16.37 -59.20 10.59
CA GLU A 404 -16.92 -58.39 9.50
C GLU A 404 -16.97 -56.90 9.84
N ARG A 405 -17.42 -56.55 11.04
CA ARG A 405 -17.49 -55.15 11.48
C ARG A 405 -16.10 -54.50 11.47
N SER A 406 -15.11 -55.15 12.10
CA SER A 406 -13.75 -54.64 12.17
C SER A 406 -13.11 -54.53 10.79
N LEU A 407 -13.34 -55.52 9.90
CA LEU A 407 -12.82 -55.46 8.53
C LEU A 407 -13.41 -54.28 7.75
N ARG A 408 -14.72 -54.05 7.85
CA ARG A 408 -15.39 -52.90 7.19
C ARG A 408 -14.89 -51.56 7.73
N GLU A 409 -14.64 -51.45 9.04
CA GLU A 409 -14.06 -50.25 9.64
C GLU A 409 -12.66 -49.96 9.10
N VAL A 410 -11.80 -50.98 8.97
CA VAL A 410 -10.48 -50.82 8.33
C VAL A 410 -10.61 -50.40 6.87
N GLN A 411 -11.52 -51.04 6.11
CA GLN A 411 -11.76 -50.72 4.71
C GLN A 411 -12.19 -49.26 4.52
N GLN A 412 -13.09 -48.77 5.38
CA GLN A 412 -13.54 -47.37 5.34
C GLN A 412 -12.39 -46.41 5.65
N ILE A 413 -11.60 -46.68 6.69
CA ILE A 413 -10.43 -45.86 7.04
C ILE A 413 -9.45 -45.81 5.86
N LEU A 414 -9.17 -46.94 5.22
CA LEU A 414 -8.25 -46.99 4.08
C LEU A 414 -8.75 -46.29 2.84
N ASN A 415 -10.05 -46.38 2.53
CA ASN A 415 -10.63 -45.64 1.41
C ASN A 415 -10.46 -44.12 1.61
N THR A 416 -10.68 -43.62 2.84
CA THR A 416 -10.42 -42.21 3.17
C THR A 416 -8.92 -41.88 3.11
N THR A 417 -8.07 -42.78 3.64
CA THR A 417 -6.61 -42.64 3.65
C THR A 417 -6.05 -42.57 2.22
N GLU A 418 -6.54 -43.40 1.31
CA GLU A 418 -6.13 -43.42 -0.10
C GLU A 418 -6.52 -42.13 -0.82
N GLY A 419 -7.75 -41.65 -0.61
CA GLY A 419 -8.21 -40.36 -1.14
C GLY A 419 -7.34 -39.19 -0.65
N ASN A 420 -7.11 -39.12 0.66
CA ASN A 420 -6.25 -38.10 1.28
C ASN A 420 -4.81 -38.17 0.73
N PHE A 421 -4.28 -39.38 0.54
CA PHE A 421 -2.93 -39.57 0.04
C PHE A 421 -2.78 -39.14 -1.43
N HIS A 422 -3.78 -39.41 -2.29
CA HIS A 422 -3.79 -38.90 -3.66
C HIS A 422 -3.80 -37.37 -3.72
N GLN A 423 -4.60 -36.73 -2.86
CA GLN A 423 -4.61 -35.27 -2.75
C GLN A 423 -3.26 -34.74 -2.22
N LEU A 424 -2.67 -35.38 -1.22
CA LEU A 424 -1.36 -35.04 -0.67
C LEU A 424 -0.26 -35.08 -1.75
N VAL A 425 -0.24 -36.12 -2.58
CA VAL A 425 0.72 -36.24 -3.70
C VAL A 425 0.57 -35.09 -4.69
N ALA A 426 -0.67 -34.65 -4.96
CA ALA A 426 -0.93 -33.53 -5.85
C ALA A 426 -0.44 -32.20 -5.27
N LEU A 427 -0.68 -31.94 -3.98
CA LEU A 427 -0.26 -30.69 -3.31
C LEU A 427 1.27 -30.61 -3.09
N LEU A 428 1.96 -31.74 -2.92
CA LEU A 428 3.43 -31.80 -2.82
C LEU A 428 4.16 -31.61 -4.16
N ASN A 429 3.42 -31.43 -5.26
CA ASN A 429 3.98 -31.05 -6.54
C ASN A 429 4.42 -29.58 -6.50
N CYS A 430 5.66 -29.29 -6.91
CA CYS A 430 6.19 -27.92 -6.83
C CYS A 430 5.39 -26.91 -7.63
N ARG A 431 4.67 -27.33 -8.68
CA ARG A 431 4.00 -26.43 -9.63
C ARG A 431 2.94 -25.52 -8.99
N GLY A 432 2.19 -26.01 -8.00
CA GLY A 432 1.15 -25.22 -7.32
C GLY A 432 1.76 -24.05 -6.57
N LEU A 433 2.60 -24.37 -5.57
CA LEU A 433 3.31 -23.38 -4.77
C LEU A 433 4.21 -22.46 -5.60
N ASN A 434 4.87 -23.00 -6.63
CA ASN A 434 5.71 -22.20 -7.52
C ASN A 434 4.88 -21.17 -8.30
N LYS A 435 3.68 -21.56 -8.77
CA LYS A 435 2.75 -20.64 -9.42
C LYS A 435 2.34 -19.52 -8.47
N ASP A 436 1.95 -19.86 -7.24
CA ASP A 436 1.59 -18.86 -6.24
C ASP A 436 2.76 -17.92 -5.93
N TYR A 437 3.99 -18.46 -5.82
CA TYR A 437 5.21 -17.66 -5.63
C TYR A 437 5.47 -16.71 -6.81
N VAL A 438 5.39 -17.19 -8.05
CA VAL A 438 5.62 -16.36 -9.24
C VAL A 438 4.52 -15.31 -9.43
N ASP A 439 3.27 -15.67 -9.16
CA ASP A 439 2.15 -14.72 -9.26
C ASP A 439 2.25 -13.63 -8.19
N SER A 440 2.76 -13.97 -7.00
CA SER A 440 3.02 -13.00 -5.93
C SER A 440 4.16 -12.04 -6.28
N LEU A 441 5.24 -12.54 -6.86
CA LEU A 441 6.33 -11.71 -7.39
C LEU A 441 5.83 -10.80 -8.52
N LYS A 442 4.94 -11.28 -9.39
CA LYS A 442 4.39 -10.45 -10.45
C LYS A 442 3.57 -9.29 -9.92
N GLY A 443 2.63 -9.57 -9.00
CA GLY A 443 1.82 -8.52 -8.39
C GLY A 443 2.68 -7.45 -7.70
N LEU A 444 3.71 -7.87 -6.96
CA LEU A 444 4.57 -6.94 -6.25
C LEU A 444 5.57 -6.18 -7.15
N CYS A 445 6.29 -6.89 -8.03
CA CYS A 445 7.44 -6.35 -8.76
C CYS A 445 7.09 -5.76 -10.14
N TYR A 446 5.86 -5.94 -10.61
CA TYR A 446 5.33 -5.27 -11.80
C TYR A 446 4.34 -4.19 -11.35
N ASP A 447 3.09 -4.57 -11.09
CA ASP A 447 1.99 -3.64 -10.84
C ASP A 447 2.22 -2.82 -9.56
N GLY A 448 2.65 -3.49 -8.48
CA GLY A 448 3.00 -2.87 -7.20
C GLY A 448 4.09 -1.80 -7.35
N MET A 449 5.24 -2.16 -7.93
CA MET A 449 6.33 -1.23 -8.19
C MET A 449 5.91 -0.08 -9.13
N GLU A 450 5.18 -0.38 -10.20
CA GLU A 450 4.71 0.63 -11.16
C GLU A 450 3.82 1.66 -10.45
N GLY A 451 2.88 1.21 -9.62
CA GLY A 451 2.04 2.09 -8.81
C GLY A 451 2.84 2.98 -7.87
N LEU A 452 3.83 2.44 -7.15
CA LEU A 452 4.70 3.23 -6.26
C LEU A 452 5.53 4.29 -7.00
N LEU A 453 5.95 4.01 -8.25
CA LEU A 453 6.63 5.00 -9.09
C LEU A 453 5.69 6.14 -9.51
N TYR A 454 4.45 5.85 -9.87
CA TYR A 454 3.46 6.89 -10.15
C TYR A 454 3.10 7.70 -8.90
N LEU A 455 3.05 7.08 -7.71
CA LEU A 455 2.90 7.80 -6.45
C LEU A 455 4.08 8.72 -6.16
N SER A 456 5.31 8.26 -6.41
CA SER A 456 6.51 9.10 -6.31
C SER A 456 6.44 10.29 -7.27
N LEU A 457 5.97 10.07 -8.51
CA LEU A 457 5.77 11.13 -9.50
C LEU A 457 4.69 12.12 -9.05
N TYR A 458 3.57 11.64 -8.50
CA TYR A 458 2.53 12.49 -7.92
C TYR A 458 3.09 13.38 -6.81
N SER A 459 3.76 12.81 -5.81
CA SER A 459 4.33 13.56 -4.69
C SER A 459 5.32 14.62 -5.16
N PHE A 460 6.16 14.32 -6.15
CA PHE A 460 7.08 15.27 -6.74
C PHE A 460 6.36 16.41 -7.48
N LEU A 461 5.42 16.09 -8.37
CA LEU A 461 4.68 17.11 -9.14
C LEU A 461 3.78 17.97 -8.25
N SER A 462 3.14 17.38 -7.24
CA SER A 462 2.31 18.10 -6.27
C SER A 462 3.17 19.06 -5.43
N ALA A 463 4.34 18.62 -4.96
CA ALA A 463 5.27 19.48 -4.24
C ALA A 463 5.74 20.69 -5.07
N LEU A 464 6.07 20.49 -6.34
CA LEU A 464 6.43 21.59 -7.25
C LEU A 464 5.24 22.54 -7.48
N ALA A 465 4.04 22.00 -7.67
CA ALA A 465 2.83 22.78 -7.87
C ALA A 465 2.50 23.64 -6.63
N PHE A 466 2.53 23.07 -5.43
CA PHE A 466 2.31 23.83 -4.20
C PHE A 466 3.40 24.86 -3.93
N THR A 467 4.65 24.58 -4.28
CA THR A 467 5.73 25.57 -4.23
C THR A 467 5.41 26.77 -5.13
N ALA A 468 4.96 26.52 -6.38
CA ALA A 468 4.58 27.58 -7.32
C ALA A 468 3.34 28.36 -6.84
N ILE A 469 2.33 27.68 -6.31
CA ILE A 469 1.12 28.28 -5.72
C ILE A 469 1.49 29.21 -4.56
N LEU A 470 2.34 28.76 -3.63
CA LEU A 470 2.76 29.55 -2.47
C LEU A 470 3.59 30.78 -2.88
N CYS A 471 4.32 30.72 -3.98
CA CYS A 471 4.98 31.88 -4.57
C CYS A 471 3.96 32.85 -5.20
N SER A 472 2.93 32.38 -5.90
CA SER A 472 2.03 33.26 -6.67
C SER A 472 0.85 33.87 -5.88
N LEU A 473 0.40 33.22 -4.80
CA LEU A 473 -0.75 33.66 -3.98
C LEU A 473 -0.62 35.07 -3.36
N PRO A 474 0.54 35.50 -2.82
CA PRO A 474 0.72 36.86 -2.29
C PRO A 474 0.47 37.96 -3.32
N GLY A 475 0.74 37.69 -4.60
CA GLY A 475 0.47 38.63 -5.68
C GLY A 475 -1.01 38.73 -6.05
N ALA A 476 -1.73 37.62 -5.98
CA ALA A 476 -3.17 37.61 -6.21
C ALA A 476 -3.96 38.39 -5.13
N TRP A 477 -3.52 38.37 -3.86
CA TRP A 477 -4.19 39.09 -2.76
C TRP A 477 -4.27 40.62 -2.93
N ARG A 478 -3.21 41.24 -3.45
CA ARG A 478 -3.17 42.70 -3.62
C ARG A 478 -3.87 43.17 -4.89
N SER A 479 -4.02 42.32 -5.91
CA SER A 479 -4.85 42.64 -7.08
C SER A 479 -6.32 42.90 -6.71
N PHE A 480 -6.80 42.37 -5.58
CA PHE A 480 -8.14 42.63 -5.06
C PHE A 480 -8.23 43.86 -4.16
N HIS A 481 -7.15 44.63 -3.98
CA HIS A 481 -7.17 45.90 -3.25
C HIS A 481 -7.22 47.10 -4.21
N SER A 482 -6.55 47.07 -5.37
CA SER A 482 -6.59 48.24 -6.27
C SER A 482 -7.99 48.50 -6.86
N ASP A 483 -8.76 47.43 -7.13
CA ASP A 483 -10.13 47.55 -7.66
C ASP A 483 -11.15 48.07 -6.64
N SER A 484 -10.82 48.17 -5.34
CA SER A 484 -11.72 48.77 -4.34
C SER A 484 -11.42 50.24 -4.07
N ASP A 485 -10.17 50.67 -4.23
CA ASP A 485 -9.75 52.05 -3.96
C ASP A 485 -10.04 52.98 -5.15
N ASP A 486 -10.10 52.46 -6.39
CA ASP A 486 -10.42 53.22 -7.60
C ASP A 486 -11.93 53.60 -7.76
N TYR A 487 -12.81 53.18 -6.85
CA TYR A 487 -14.25 53.53 -6.89
C TYR A 487 -14.69 54.58 -5.86
N GLU A 488 -13.87 54.95 -4.89
CA GLU A 488 -14.23 55.97 -3.89
C GLU A 488 -13.86 57.41 -4.30
N ASP A 489 -13.19 57.61 -5.43
CA ASP A 489 -12.71 58.93 -5.86
C ASP A 489 -13.47 59.55 -7.06
N SER A 490 -14.69 59.08 -7.35
CA SER A 490 -15.53 59.60 -8.46
C SER A 490 -16.86 60.23 -8.05
N ASP A 491 -17.14 60.43 -6.75
CA ASP A 491 -18.38 61.08 -6.30
C ASP A 491 -18.26 62.61 -6.15
N SER A 492 -17.58 63.25 -7.10
CA SER A 492 -17.72 64.69 -7.33
C SER A 492 -18.24 64.96 -8.74
N GLU A 493 -19.42 65.61 -8.78
CA GLU A 493 -20.12 66.19 -9.94
C GLU A 493 -21.13 65.30 -10.72
N SER A 494 -22.43 65.43 -10.36
CA SER A 494 -23.56 65.82 -11.25
C SER A 494 -24.92 65.45 -10.63
N GLU A 495 -25.64 66.43 -10.04
CA GLU A 495 -26.79 67.16 -10.62
C GLU A 495 -28.17 66.53 -10.33
N ASP A 496 -29.06 67.29 -9.65
CA ASP A 496 -30.52 67.13 -9.70
C ASP A 496 -31.19 68.54 -9.56
N PRO A 497 -32.35 68.82 -10.21
CA PRO A 497 -32.40 69.82 -11.26
C PRO A 497 -33.71 70.63 -11.19
N PHE A 498 -33.90 71.56 -10.25
CA PHE A 498 -35.08 72.44 -10.27
C PHE A 498 -34.81 73.79 -9.58
N THR A 499 -34.62 74.84 -10.38
CA THR A 499 -35.43 76.07 -10.35
C THR A 499 -34.91 77.08 -11.38
N SER A 500 -35.72 77.31 -12.40
CA SER A 500 -35.58 78.35 -13.41
C SER A 500 -36.04 79.72 -12.89
N HIS A 501 -35.24 80.78 -13.11
CA HIS A 501 -35.61 82.09 -13.68
C HIS A 501 -34.48 83.09 -13.40
N GLN A 502 -33.70 83.46 -14.42
CA GLN A 502 -33.74 84.78 -15.06
C GLN A 502 -33.44 85.97 -14.14
N TYR A 503 -32.26 86.57 -14.35
CA TYR A 503 -32.04 87.91 -14.91
C TYR A 503 -30.82 88.59 -14.25
N SER A 504 -29.74 88.80 -15.01
CA SER A 504 -28.80 89.89 -14.72
C SER A 504 -29.45 91.21 -15.17
N PRO A 505 -29.31 92.28 -14.38
CA PRO A 505 -28.50 93.37 -14.90
C PRO A 505 -27.59 94.01 -13.84
N SER A 506 -26.38 94.29 -14.30
CA SER A 506 -25.47 95.36 -13.93
C SER A 506 -25.94 96.47 -12.97
N MET A 507 -24.96 96.88 -12.15
CA MET A 507 -24.69 98.20 -11.59
C MET A 507 -25.29 98.60 -10.23
N LEU A 508 -24.36 99.20 -9.47
CA LEU A 508 -24.48 100.23 -8.45
C LEU A 508 -24.61 99.82 -6.97
N THR A 509 -23.51 100.10 -6.25
CA THR A 509 -23.43 100.81 -4.97
C THR A 509 -24.31 100.39 -3.80
N GLY A 510 -23.62 100.17 -2.68
CA GLY A 510 -23.97 100.88 -1.45
C GLY A 510 -24.14 100.01 -0.22
N TYR A 511 -23.15 100.13 0.67
CA TYR A 511 -23.34 100.33 2.11
C TYR A 511 -24.22 99.36 2.91
N GLY A 512 -23.57 98.72 3.88
CA GLY A 512 -23.97 98.97 5.28
C GLY A 512 -24.33 97.75 6.12
N GLY A 513 -23.69 97.68 7.28
CA GLY A 513 -24.28 97.14 8.50
C GLY A 513 -24.04 95.64 8.68
N SER A 514 -23.00 95.22 9.39
CA SER A 514 -22.90 95.20 10.87
C SER A 514 -23.60 94.00 11.49
N GLN A 515 -22.76 93.25 12.23
CA GLN A 515 -23.03 92.72 13.57
C GLN A 515 -24.09 91.61 13.66
N SER A 516 -23.91 90.56 14.46
CA SER A 516 -23.01 90.31 15.58
C SER A 516 -23.36 88.92 16.13
N HIS A 517 -22.36 88.26 16.74
CA HIS A 517 -22.40 87.46 17.98
C HIS A 517 -23.62 86.53 18.25
N SER A 518 -23.48 85.31 18.75
CA SER A 518 -22.56 84.84 19.78
C SER A 518 -22.70 83.32 19.95
N ASN A 519 -21.54 82.68 20.09
CA ASN A 519 -21.23 81.46 20.85
C ASN A 519 -21.87 81.43 22.27
N PRO A 520 -21.71 80.39 23.12
CA PRO A 520 -21.22 79.02 22.89
C PRO A 520 -21.96 77.92 23.71
N SER A 521 -21.39 76.71 23.67
CA SER A 521 -21.14 75.79 24.79
C SER A 521 -22.18 74.73 25.19
N HIS A 522 -21.93 73.52 24.68
CA HIS A 522 -21.50 72.33 25.45
C HIS A 522 -22.12 72.07 26.83
N SER A 523 -22.85 70.96 26.98
CA SER A 523 -22.32 69.75 27.64
C SER A 523 -23.34 68.62 27.84
N ARG A 524 -22.91 67.44 27.38
CA ARG A 524 -22.94 66.14 28.05
C ARG A 524 -24.28 65.55 28.55
N ASN A 525 -24.56 64.41 27.93
CA ASN A 525 -24.52 63.06 28.53
C ASN A 525 -25.83 62.36 28.90
N LEU A 526 -25.76 61.05 28.63
CA LEU A 526 -26.36 59.88 29.30
C LEU A 526 -27.70 59.31 28.75
N TYR A 527 -27.53 58.10 28.20
CA TYR A 527 -28.38 56.88 28.21
C TYR A 527 -29.69 56.76 27.43
N SER A 528 -29.72 55.65 26.66
CA SER A 528 -30.81 54.65 26.57
C SER A 528 -32.11 55.06 25.87
N HIS A 529 -32.31 54.60 24.64
CA HIS A 529 -33.04 53.35 24.34
C HIS A 529 -33.01 53.03 22.84
#